data_AF-A0A349DYX0-F1
#
_entry.id   AF-A0A349DYX0-F1
#
_cell.length_a   1.000
_cell.length_b   1.000
_cell.length_c   1.000
_cell.angle_alpha   90.00
_cell.angle_beta   90.00
_cell.angle_gamma   90.00
#
_symmetry.space_group_name_H-M   'P 1'
#
loop_
_entity.id
_entity.type
_entity.pdbx_description
1 polymer ?
#
loop_
_entity_poly.entity_id
_entity_poly.type
_entity_poly.pdbx_seq_one_letter_code
_entity_poly.pdbx_strand_id
1 'polypeptide(L)'
;MKFFWKILKWIGLSIGSLLALIVVAGLAFRIFGSKPHQPMGELVDVGGFKLHIHRTGEKNNQPTLVIEGGAGASSEYYHWLSEGLKDRMRVVRYDRAGIGYSDASKTPRDPETIARELHALLEKTGEAPPYILAGHSMGGPYIRVFAQLYPDEVAGMVFLDATHPEQVERGGAPKKSSFKYKAVIKIYQALGILGDLGVLGLYDHLFGPVLSGKGLPHKINQRIPDCLLNGKLVRTYAKEIKHYHTTLKRAGEANQFGAMPIRVFTAIEMDKEAHRAAGIDPEKRLNTTIQMQQEYAHMSTNGKQILIDGNHNTLFTKKKNAAIICQEIIQVLEASQN
;
A
#
# COMPACT_ATOMS: atom_id res chain seq x y z
N MET A 1 -28.22 -39.31 25.41
CA MET A 1 -26.95 -38.64 25.77
C MET A 1 -25.70 -39.28 25.12
N LYS A 2 -25.41 -40.59 25.27
CA LYS A 2 -24.21 -41.24 24.65
C LYS A 2 -24.13 -41.15 23.11
N PHE A 3 -25.26 -41.17 22.42
CA PHE A 3 -25.35 -41.04 20.95
C PHE A 3 -24.94 -39.64 20.45
N PHE A 4 -25.40 -38.59 21.15
CA PHE A 4 -25.04 -37.20 20.87
C PHE A 4 -23.52 -36.95 20.99
N TRP A 5 -22.88 -37.49 22.04
CA TRP A 5 -21.43 -37.40 22.21
C TRP A 5 -20.63 -38.15 21.14
N LYS A 6 -21.15 -39.28 20.61
CA LYS A 6 -20.53 -39.97 19.46
C LYS A 6 -20.61 -39.11 18.19
N ILE A 7 -21.74 -38.47 17.93
CA ILE A 7 -21.90 -37.57 16.76
C ILE A 7 -20.93 -36.40 16.86
N LEU A 8 -20.85 -35.72 18.01
CA LEU A 8 -19.90 -34.62 18.22
C LEU A 8 -18.45 -35.07 18.02
N LYS A 9 -18.08 -36.27 18.48
CA LYS A 9 -16.75 -36.84 18.26
C LYS A 9 -16.45 -37.03 16.76
N TRP A 10 -17.38 -37.60 16.00
CA TRP A 10 -17.20 -37.81 14.56
C TRP A 10 -17.12 -36.50 13.79
N ILE A 11 -17.96 -35.51 14.12
CA ILE A 11 -17.88 -34.17 13.55
C ILE A 11 -16.50 -33.55 13.84
N GLY A 12 -16.02 -33.63 15.08
CA GLY A 12 -14.70 -33.14 15.46
C GLY A 12 -13.56 -33.81 14.70
N LEU A 13 -13.61 -35.14 14.54
CA LEU A 13 -12.61 -35.91 13.77
C LEU A 13 -12.63 -35.54 12.28
N SER A 14 -13.81 -35.36 11.69
CA SER A 14 -13.95 -34.97 10.28
C SER A 14 -13.40 -33.56 10.04
N ILE A 15 -13.73 -32.60 10.91
CA ILE A 15 -13.20 -31.23 10.84
C ILE A 15 -11.67 -31.25 11.03
N GLY A 16 -11.17 -31.98 12.02
CA GLY A 16 -9.74 -32.10 12.28
C GLY A 16 -8.98 -32.70 11.10
N SER A 17 -9.54 -33.75 10.47
CA SER A 17 -8.95 -34.40 9.29
C SER A 17 -8.93 -33.47 8.08
N LEU A 18 -10.00 -32.69 7.87
CA LEU A 18 -10.06 -31.69 6.79
C LEU A 18 -9.01 -30.58 7.01
N LEU A 19 -8.87 -30.08 8.23
CA LEU A 19 -7.86 -29.07 8.56
C LEU A 19 -6.44 -29.62 8.37
N ALA A 20 -6.18 -30.86 8.79
CA ALA A 20 -4.89 -31.52 8.55
C ALA A 20 -4.60 -31.67 7.05
N LEU A 21 -5.60 -32.05 6.25
CA LEU A 21 -5.46 -32.16 4.79
C LEU A 21 -5.12 -30.81 4.15
N ILE A 22 -5.79 -29.72 4.57
CA ILE A 22 -5.51 -28.36 4.07
C ILE A 22 -4.07 -27.96 4.39
N VAL A 23 -3.59 -28.25 5.61
CA VAL A 23 -2.21 -27.96 6.00
C VAL A 23 -1.20 -28.78 5.19
N VAL A 24 -1.46 -30.08 5.01
CA VAL A 24 -0.58 -30.96 4.21
C VAL A 24 -0.55 -30.49 2.74
N ALA A 25 -1.69 -30.15 2.16
CA ALA A 25 -1.76 -29.63 0.80
C ALA A 25 -1.04 -28.29 0.66
N GLY A 26 -1.20 -27.39 1.65
CA GLY A 26 -0.46 -26.12 1.69
C GLY A 26 1.05 -26.34 1.77
N LEU A 27 1.52 -27.25 2.62
CA LEU A 27 2.94 -27.57 2.75
C LEU A 27 3.50 -28.18 1.46
N ALA A 28 2.74 -29.08 0.81
CA ALA A 28 3.09 -29.61 -0.49
C ALA A 28 3.19 -28.49 -1.54
N PHE A 29 2.24 -27.56 -1.57
CA PHE A 29 2.30 -26.39 -2.46
C PHE A 29 3.51 -25.49 -2.16
N ARG A 30 3.87 -25.29 -0.89
CA ARG A 30 5.05 -24.51 -0.51
C ARG A 30 6.36 -25.12 -1.02
N ILE A 31 6.45 -26.45 -1.01
CA ILE A 31 7.67 -27.17 -1.42
C ILE A 31 7.74 -27.31 -2.94
N PHE A 32 6.62 -27.64 -3.58
CA PHE A 32 6.58 -28.05 -5.00
C PHE A 32 5.91 -27.04 -5.93
N GLY A 33 5.25 -26.01 -5.39
CA GLY A 33 4.54 -25.00 -6.16
C GLY A 33 5.45 -23.95 -6.80
N SER A 34 4.82 -22.92 -7.35
CA SER A 34 5.51 -21.84 -8.05
C SER A 34 6.47 -21.09 -7.13
N LYS A 35 7.70 -20.88 -7.60
CA LYS A 35 8.63 -19.94 -6.97
C LYS A 35 8.20 -18.51 -7.27
N PRO A 36 8.48 -17.55 -6.37
CA PRO A 36 8.22 -16.14 -6.66
C PRO A 36 8.95 -15.72 -7.94
N HIS A 37 8.33 -14.83 -8.70
CA HIS A 37 8.95 -14.23 -9.86
C HIS A 37 10.19 -13.43 -9.44
N GLN A 38 11.17 -13.34 -10.34
CA GLN A 38 12.33 -12.49 -10.11
C GLN A 38 11.89 -11.02 -10.10
N PRO A 39 12.22 -10.24 -9.06
CA PRO A 39 11.88 -8.82 -8.99
C PRO A 39 12.43 -8.05 -10.19
N MET A 40 11.69 -7.07 -10.69
CA MET A 40 12.28 -6.05 -11.56
C MET A 40 12.94 -5.00 -10.67
N GLY A 41 14.24 -4.74 -10.83
CA GLY A 41 15.00 -3.85 -9.95
C GLY A 41 16.00 -4.61 -9.10
N GLU A 42 16.36 -4.05 -7.94
CA GLU A 42 17.42 -4.58 -7.08
C GLU A 42 17.02 -4.59 -5.60
N LEU A 43 17.76 -5.36 -4.80
CA LEU A 43 17.63 -5.42 -3.34
C LEU A 43 18.83 -4.69 -2.71
N VAL A 44 18.55 -3.66 -1.93
CA VAL A 44 19.54 -2.77 -1.33
C VAL A 44 19.51 -2.90 0.18
N ASP A 45 20.66 -3.15 0.80
CA ASP A 45 20.78 -3.21 2.26
C ASP A 45 20.67 -1.80 2.87
N VAL A 46 19.71 -1.61 3.77
CA VAL A 46 19.43 -0.33 4.46
C VAL A 46 19.72 -0.40 5.96
N GLY A 47 20.58 -1.32 6.39
CA GLY A 47 20.97 -1.49 7.79
C GLY A 47 20.54 -2.83 8.39
N GLY A 48 20.84 -3.93 7.70
CA GLY A 48 20.65 -5.30 8.18
C GLY A 48 19.44 -6.05 7.60
N PHE A 49 18.73 -5.43 6.66
CA PHE A 49 17.71 -6.04 5.82
C PHE A 49 17.65 -5.30 4.48
N LYS A 50 17.20 -5.98 3.43
CA LYS A 50 17.16 -5.40 2.09
C LYS A 50 15.79 -4.88 1.72
N LEU A 51 15.75 -3.68 1.14
CA LEU A 51 14.58 -3.14 0.47
C LEU A 51 14.71 -3.32 -1.04
N HIS A 52 13.62 -3.74 -1.66
CA HIS A 52 13.49 -3.79 -3.11
C HIS A 52 13.19 -2.40 -3.64
N ILE A 53 13.92 -2.03 -4.69
CA ILE A 53 13.77 -0.76 -5.39
C ILE A 53 13.76 -1.02 -6.90
N HIS A 54 12.84 -0.38 -7.60
CA HIS A 54 12.77 -0.34 -9.04
C HIS A 54 12.80 1.11 -9.51
N ARG A 55 13.77 1.41 -10.38
CA ARG A 55 14.06 2.76 -10.83
C ARG A 55 13.92 2.82 -12.34
N THR A 56 13.15 3.78 -12.82
CA THR A 56 12.89 4.00 -14.25
C THR A 56 13.18 5.44 -14.62
N GLY A 57 13.50 5.67 -15.88
CA GLY A 57 13.92 6.98 -16.38
C GLY A 57 15.34 7.34 -16.02
N GLU A 58 15.92 8.25 -16.81
CA GLU A 58 17.30 8.68 -16.64
C GLU A 58 17.46 9.56 -15.41
N LYS A 59 18.54 9.31 -14.66
CA LYS A 59 18.91 10.14 -13.54
C LYS A 59 19.52 11.45 -14.06
N ASN A 60 19.04 12.57 -13.57
CA ASN A 60 19.53 13.91 -13.93
C ASN A 60 19.41 14.85 -12.71
N ASN A 61 19.59 16.15 -12.92
CA ASN A 61 19.53 17.16 -11.85
C ASN A 61 18.11 17.60 -11.46
N GLN A 62 17.08 16.96 -12.01
CA GLN A 62 15.69 17.26 -11.67
C GLN A 62 15.23 16.44 -10.46
N PRO A 63 14.21 16.89 -9.72
CA PRO A 63 13.64 16.13 -8.63
C PRO A 63 13.23 14.70 -9.02
N THR A 64 13.57 13.73 -8.18
CA THR A 64 13.16 12.34 -8.37
C THR A 64 11.75 12.12 -7.82
N LEU A 65 10.88 11.46 -8.59
CA LEU A 65 9.58 11.01 -8.09
C LEU A 65 9.78 9.75 -7.25
N VAL A 66 9.42 9.78 -5.98
CA VAL A 66 9.45 8.62 -5.10
C VAL A 66 8.02 8.20 -4.75
N ILE A 67 7.65 6.97 -5.10
CA ILE A 67 6.31 6.44 -4.89
C ILE A 67 6.28 5.57 -3.63
N GLU A 68 5.51 6.04 -2.66
CA GLU A 68 5.19 5.39 -1.40
C GLU A 68 3.89 4.59 -1.50
N GLY A 69 3.99 3.29 -1.23
CA GLY A 69 2.90 2.34 -1.41
C GLY A 69 1.75 2.49 -0.41
N GLY A 70 0.55 2.02 -0.78
CA GLY A 70 -0.54 1.80 0.16
C GLY A 70 -0.25 0.68 1.15
N ALA A 71 -1.09 0.50 2.17
CA ALA A 71 -0.87 -0.54 3.18
C ALA A 71 -0.88 -1.94 2.54
N GLY A 72 0.19 -2.70 2.76
CA GLY A 72 0.39 -4.00 2.10
C GLY A 72 0.57 -3.98 0.57
N ALA A 73 0.58 -2.81 -0.09
CA ALA A 73 0.69 -2.71 -1.53
C ALA A 73 2.16 -2.80 -1.99
N SER A 74 2.45 -3.72 -2.91
CA SER A 74 3.74 -3.82 -3.56
C SER A 74 3.94 -2.74 -4.63
N SER A 75 5.19 -2.46 -4.95
CA SER A 75 5.65 -1.53 -5.97
C SER A 75 5.07 -1.83 -7.35
N GLU A 76 4.73 -3.09 -7.65
CA GLU A 76 4.15 -3.53 -8.93
C GLU A 76 2.82 -2.83 -9.26
N TYR A 77 2.04 -2.42 -8.25
CA TYR A 77 0.80 -1.69 -8.43
C TYR A 77 0.97 -0.37 -9.20
N TYR A 78 2.14 0.26 -9.12
CA TYR A 78 2.41 1.59 -9.66
C TYR A 78 3.09 1.57 -11.04
N HIS A 79 3.07 0.42 -11.73
CA HIS A 79 3.72 0.22 -13.02
C HIS A 79 3.39 1.31 -14.05
N TRP A 80 2.12 1.67 -14.23
CA TRP A 80 1.75 2.67 -15.25
C TRP A 80 2.24 4.07 -14.94
N LEU A 81 2.46 4.43 -13.67
CA LEU A 81 3.06 5.71 -13.31
C LEU A 81 4.53 5.73 -13.71
N SER A 82 5.29 4.67 -13.39
CA SER A 82 6.69 4.59 -13.84
C SER A 82 6.82 4.57 -15.36
N GLU A 83 6.00 3.77 -16.06
CA GLU A 83 6.07 3.69 -17.53
C GLU A 83 5.67 4.99 -18.21
N GLY A 84 4.69 5.73 -17.66
CA GLY A 84 4.22 6.99 -18.23
C GLY A 84 5.19 8.17 -18.02
N LEU A 85 6.11 8.06 -17.07
CA LEU A 85 7.01 9.15 -16.66
C LEU A 85 8.49 8.89 -16.99
N LYS A 86 8.87 7.66 -17.36
CA LYS A 86 10.27 7.27 -17.56
C LYS A 86 11.04 8.15 -18.54
N ASP A 87 10.37 8.69 -19.57
CA ASP A 87 11.02 9.53 -20.59
C ASP A 87 11.05 11.02 -20.19
N ARG A 88 10.52 11.37 -19.01
CA ARG A 88 10.37 12.77 -18.54
C ARG A 88 11.12 13.02 -17.24
N MET A 89 11.19 12.05 -16.34
CA MET A 89 11.85 12.19 -15.06
C MET A 89 12.30 10.85 -14.47
N ARG A 90 13.16 10.93 -13.46
CA ARG A 90 13.52 9.78 -12.64
C ARG A 90 12.34 9.37 -11.76
N VAL A 91 11.98 8.09 -11.77
CA VAL A 91 10.93 7.52 -10.92
C VAL A 91 11.48 6.34 -10.13
N VAL A 92 11.25 6.39 -8.82
CA VAL A 92 11.57 5.36 -7.84
C VAL A 92 10.27 4.76 -7.32
N ARG A 93 10.11 3.45 -7.49
CA ARG A 93 9.14 2.64 -6.77
C ARG A 93 9.89 1.69 -5.88
N TYR A 94 9.39 1.43 -4.69
CA TYR A 94 10.06 0.54 -3.75
C TYR A 94 9.03 -0.23 -2.93
N ASP A 95 9.46 -1.36 -2.37
CA ASP A 95 8.67 -2.14 -1.43
C ASP A 95 9.13 -1.82 0.01
N ARG A 96 8.23 -1.42 0.89
CA ARG A 96 8.56 -1.30 2.33
C ARG A 96 8.96 -2.67 2.91
N ALA A 97 9.70 -2.66 4.01
CA ALA A 97 10.16 -3.91 4.63
C ALA A 97 8.99 -4.84 4.95
N GLY A 98 9.08 -6.09 4.47
CA GLY A 98 8.07 -7.12 4.66
C GLY A 98 6.89 -7.06 3.69
N ILE A 99 6.96 -6.21 2.65
CA ILE A 99 6.03 -6.15 1.53
C ILE A 99 6.76 -6.56 0.24
N GLY A 100 6.04 -7.15 -0.70
CA GLY A 100 6.58 -7.51 -2.02
C GLY A 100 7.89 -8.30 -1.93
N TYR A 101 8.92 -7.79 -2.59
CA TYR A 101 10.23 -8.42 -2.70
C TYR A 101 11.19 -8.04 -1.55
N SER A 102 10.88 -7.01 -0.76
CA SER A 102 11.71 -6.60 0.38
C SER A 102 11.78 -7.63 1.50
N ASP A 103 12.92 -7.68 2.18
CA ASP A 103 13.08 -8.46 3.40
C ASP A 103 12.13 -7.95 4.50
N ALA A 104 11.77 -8.83 5.43
CA ALA A 104 11.05 -8.41 6.62
C ALA A 104 12.00 -7.73 7.62
N SER A 105 11.55 -6.64 8.22
CA SER A 105 12.27 -6.00 9.33
C SER A 105 11.73 -6.39 10.70
N LYS A 106 12.64 -6.36 11.69
CA LYS A 106 12.33 -6.46 13.12
C LYS A 106 11.94 -5.11 13.74
N THR A 107 12.20 -4.00 13.05
CA THR A 107 11.87 -2.65 13.53
C THR A 107 10.35 -2.42 13.55
N PRO A 108 9.86 -1.51 14.40
CA PRO A 108 8.43 -1.18 14.44
C PRO A 108 7.96 -0.57 13.11
N ARG A 109 6.69 -0.77 12.74
CA ARG A 109 6.10 -0.20 11.50
C ARG A 109 5.35 1.09 11.80
N ASP A 110 5.96 1.94 12.61
CA ASP A 110 5.53 3.32 12.85
C ASP A 110 6.02 4.24 11.72
N PRO A 111 5.45 5.44 11.56
CA PRO A 111 5.70 6.25 10.37
C PRO A 111 7.10 6.86 10.32
N GLU A 112 7.75 7.13 11.46
CA GLU A 112 9.10 7.69 11.47
C GLU A 112 10.12 6.63 11.08
N THR A 113 9.96 5.40 11.58
CA THR A 113 10.80 4.29 11.15
C THR A 113 10.67 4.05 9.65
N ILE A 114 9.44 4.04 9.10
CA ILE A 114 9.22 3.88 7.65
C ILE A 114 9.88 5.02 6.86
N ALA A 115 9.73 6.27 7.30
CA ALA A 115 10.35 7.41 6.64
C ALA A 115 11.89 7.36 6.66
N ARG A 116 12.49 6.94 7.78
CA ARG A 116 13.96 6.76 7.90
C ARG A 116 14.48 5.61 7.03
N GLU A 117 13.72 4.51 6.93
CA GLU A 117 14.08 3.40 6.05
C GLU A 117 14.04 3.80 4.57
N LEU A 118 13.05 4.60 4.16
CA LEU A 118 13.00 5.19 2.83
C LEU A 118 14.17 6.14 2.59
N HIS A 119 14.46 7.05 3.52
CA HIS A 119 15.58 7.98 3.42
C HIS A 119 16.92 7.24 3.26
N ALA A 120 17.16 6.23 4.09
CA ALA A 120 18.35 5.38 3.98
C ALA A 120 18.42 4.65 2.63
N LEU A 121 17.29 4.16 2.10
CA LEU A 121 17.25 3.56 0.76
C LEU A 121 17.66 4.55 -0.34
N LEU A 122 17.13 5.78 -0.30
CA LEU A 122 17.43 6.82 -1.28
C LEU A 122 18.91 7.22 -1.20
N GLU A 123 19.45 7.41 0.01
CA GLU A 123 20.87 7.71 0.23
C GLU A 123 21.78 6.59 -0.31
N LYS A 124 21.49 5.33 0.04
CA LYS A 124 22.30 4.17 -0.39
C LYS A 124 22.26 3.91 -1.88
N THR A 125 21.18 4.32 -2.55
CA THR A 125 21.04 4.21 -4.02
C THR A 125 21.52 5.45 -4.76
N GLY A 126 21.96 6.47 -4.01
CA GLY A 126 22.43 7.75 -4.52
C GLY A 126 21.33 8.60 -5.14
N GLU A 127 20.06 8.32 -4.89
CA GLU A 127 18.94 9.16 -5.34
C GLU A 127 18.93 10.41 -4.45
N ALA A 128 19.56 11.48 -4.92
CA ALA A 128 19.75 12.70 -4.16
C ALA A 128 18.47 13.55 -4.12
N PRO A 129 18.23 14.31 -3.03
CA PRO A 129 17.16 15.29 -2.97
C PRO A 129 17.40 16.47 -3.93
N PRO A 130 16.36 17.26 -4.24
CA PRO A 130 15.01 17.17 -3.69
C PRO A 130 14.12 16.12 -4.37
N TYR A 131 13.08 15.69 -3.67
CA TYR A 131 12.13 14.66 -4.10
C TYR A 131 10.75 15.24 -4.38
N ILE A 132 10.05 14.63 -5.33
CA ILE A 132 8.58 14.70 -5.41
C ILE A 132 8.05 13.41 -4.81
N LEU A 133 7.28 13.52 -3.73
CA LEU A 133 6.77 12.34 -3.01
C LEU A 133 5.33 12.03 -3.44
N ALA A 134 5.09 10.80 -3.92
CA ALA A 134 3.75 10.32 -4.27
C ALA A 134 3.28 9.25 -3.28
N GLY A 135 2.21 9.51 -2.54
CA GLY A 135 1.70 8.61 -1.50
C GLY A 135 0.31 8.08 -1.84
N HIS A 136 0.20 6.76 -2.05
CA HIS A 136 -1.09 6.09 -2.24
C HIS A 136 -1.67 5.62 -0.91
N SER A 137 -2.94 5.94 -0.62
CA SER A 137 -3.63 5.40 0.57
C SER A 137 -2.83 5.71 1.85
N MET A 138 -2.44 4.69 2.62
CA MET A 138 -1.56 4.85 3.79
C MET A 138 -0.17 5.43 3.48
N GLY A 139 0.26 5.40 2.23
CA GLY A 139 1.45 6.10 1.78
C GLY A 139 1.36 7.61 1.92
N GLY A 140 0.16 8.20 1.85
CA GLY A 140 -0.05 9.63 2.09
C GLY A 140 0.43 10.09 3.47
N PRO A 141 -0.05 9.48 4.56
CA PRO A 141 0.50 9.72 5.90
C PRO A 141 2.02 9.54 6.02
N TYR A 142 2.60 8.51 5.36
CA TYR A 142 4.04 8.28 5.43
C TYR A 142 4.86 9.37 4.72
N ILE A 143 4.46 9.81 3.51
CA ILE A 143 5.17 10.89 2.82
C ILE A 143 5.06 12.23 3.56
N ARG A 144 3.96 12.46 4.29
CA ARG A 144 3.84 13.65 5.16
C ARG A 144 4.83 13.59 6.31
N VAL A 145 5.00 12.44 6.95
CA VAL A 145 5.99 12.28 8.02
C VAL A 145 7.41 12.41 7.46
N PHE A 146 7.68 11.88 6.26
CA PHE A 146 8.95 12.10 5.57
C PHE A 146 9.22 13.60 5.36
N ALA A 147 8.27 14.34 4.78
CA ALA A 147 8.41 15.78 4.53
C ALA A 147 8.58 16.60 5.82
N GLN A 148 8.08 16.12 6.96
CA GLN A 148 8.31 16.77 8.25
C GLN A 148 9.68 16.47 8.84
N LEU A 149 10.22 15.27 8.60
CA LEU A 149 11.56 14.89 9.07
C LEU A 149 12.66 15.48 8.19
N TYR A 150 12.39 15.66 6.90
CA TYR A 150 13.33 16.13 5.89
C TYR A 150 12.71 17.26 5.04
N PRO A 151 12.35 18.41 5.64
CA PRO A 151 11.61 19.47 4.96
C PRO A 151 12.36 20.07 3.76
N ASP A 152 13.69 20.14 3.84
CA ASP A 152 14.53 20.70 2.77
C ASP A 152 14.79 19.69 1.63
N GLU A 153 14.32 18.45 1.77
CA GLU A 153 14.50 17.39 0.78
C GLU A 153 13.26 17.18 -0.11
N VAL A 154 12.17 17.92 0.09
CA VAL A 154 10.91 17.71 -0.63
C VAL A 154 10.51 18.96 -1.42
N ALA A 155 10.39 18.81 -2.74
CA ALA A 155 10.03 19.90 -3.64
C ALA A 155 8.58 19.80 -4.19
N GLY A 156 7.87 18.70 -3.92
CA GLY A 156 6.48 18.53 -4.31
C GLY A 156 5.82 17.30 -3.68
N MET A 157 4.49 17.29 -3.59
CA MET A 157 3.73 16.14 -3.09
C MET A 157 2.55 15.77 -3.96
N VAL A 158 2.32 14.47 -4.08
CA VAL A 158 1.25 13.88 -4.87
C VAL A 158 0.48 12.87 -4.01
N PHE A 159 -0.80 13.12 -3.77
CA PHE A 159 -1.65 12.22 -3.00
C PHE A 159 -2.52 11.41 -3.95
N LEU A 160 -2.43 10.09 -3.87
CA LEU A 160 -3.22 9.15 -4.66
C LEU A 160 -4.25 8.51 -3.73
N ASP A 161 -5.47 9.03 -3.71
CA ASP A 161 -6.57 8.58 -2.85
C ASP A 161 -6.10 8.31 -1.39
N ALA A 162 -5.40 9.29 -0.83
CA ALA A 162 -4.59 9.13 0.37
C ALA A 162 -5.43 8.99 1.64
N THR A 163 -4.98 8.21 2.62
CA THR A 163 -5.68 8.14 3.92
C THR A 163 -5.53 9.47 4.65
N HIS A 164 -6.63 10.09 5.08
CA HIS A 164 -6.62 11.36 5.80
C HIS A 164 -6.29 11.18 7.30
N PRO A 165 -5.67 12.16 8.01
CA PRO A 165 -5.46 12.06 9.46
C PRO A 165 -6.74 11.80 10.25
N GLU A 166 -7.86 12.37 9.82
CA GLU A 166 -9.17 12.22 10.47
C GLU A 166 -9.99 11.01 9.93
N GLN A 167 -9.32 10.01 9.33
CA GLN A 167 -10.00 8.84 8.77
C GLN A 167 -10.74 8.02 9.85
N VAL A 168 -10.33 8.07 11.11
CA VAL A 168 -11.01 7.36 12.21
C VAL A 168 -12.31 8.08 12.58
N GLU A 169 -12.27 9.40 12.65
CA GLU A 169 -13.35 10.26 13.11
C GLU A 169 -14.42 10.43 12.03
N ARG A 170 -14.01 10.69 10.79
CA ARG A 170 -14.90 11.01 9.65
C ARG A 170 -14.98 9.87 8.63
N GLY A 171 -13.88 9.14 8.49
CA GLY A 171 -13.73 8.04 7.55
C GLY A 171 -14.20 6.69 8.08
N GLY A 172 -14.81 6.60 9.26
CA GLY A 172 -15.41 5.36 9.77
C GLY A 172 -14.42 4.21 9.99
N ALA A 173 -13.11 4.49 10.05
CA ALA A 173 -12.13 3.48 10.41
C ALA A 173 -12.34 3.03 11.87
N PRO A 174 -12.16 1.73 12.18
CA PRO A 174 -12.47 1.21 13.50
C PRO A 174 -11.53 1.80 14.56
N LYS A 175 -12.11 2.32 15.65
CA LYS A 175 -11.36 2.82 16.81
C LYS A 175 -10.43 1.74 17.39
N LYS A 176 -9.22 2.13 17.81
CA LYS A 176 -8.21 1.25 18.44
C LYS A 176 -8.75 0.45 19.63
N SER A 177 -9.65 1.04 20.41
CA SER A 177 -10.27 0.39 21.59
C SER A 177 -11.30 -0.69 21.22
N SER A 178 -11.81 -0.69 19.98
CA SER A 178 -12.89 -1.59 19.56
C SER A 178 -12.44 -3.06 19.52
N PHE A 179 -13.37 -3.97 19.84
CA PHE A 179 -13.16 -5.42 19.69
C PHE A 179 -12.81 -5.79 18.26
N LYS A 180 -13.51 -5.20 17.27
CA LYS A 180 -13.28 -5.41 15.84
C LYS A 180 -11.82 -5.15 15.45
N TYR A 181 -11.25 -4.01 15.89
CA TYR A 181 -9.85 -3.67 15.62
C TYR A 181 -8.87 -4.73 16.17
N LYS A 182 -9.05 -5.13 17.43
CA LYS A 182 -8.20 -6.16 18.07
C LYS A 182 -8.36 -7.53 17.40
N ALA A 183 -9.58 -7.90 17.01
CA ALA A 183 -9.87 -9.15 16.33
C ALA A 183 -9.22 -9.21 14.94
N VAL A 184 -9.31 -8.14 14.16
CA VAL A 184 -8.68 -8.03 12.82
C VAL A 184 -7.18 -8.27 12.89
N ILE A 185 -6.48 -7.67 13.86
CA ILE A 185 -5.04 -7.89 14.04
C ILE A 185 -4.73 -9.36 14.33
N LYS A 186 -5.50 -10.01 15.22
CA LYS A 186 -5.31 -11.44 15.53
C LYS A 186 -5.60 -12.34 14.32
N ILE A 187 -6.62 -12.00 13.53
CA ILE A 187 -6.94 -12.71 12.28
C ILE A 187 -5.75 -12.65 11.33
N TYR A 188 -5.19 -11.45 11.10
CA TYR A 188 -4.02 -11.32 10.21
C TYR A 188 -2.78 -12.05 10.76
N GLN A 189 -2.57 -12.07 12.08
CA GLN A 189 -1.50 -12.87 12.68
C GLN A 189 -1.68 -14.37 12.41
N ALA A 190 -2.91 -14.89 12.51
CA ALA A 190 -3.23 -16.29 12.19
C ALA A 190 -3.10 -16.59 10.70
N LEU A 191 -3.58 -15.69 9.83
CA LEU A 191 -3.41 -15.78 8.38
C LEU A 191 -1.92 -15.78 7.98
N GLY A 192 -1.06 -15.07 8.72
CA GLY A 192 0.39 -15.17 8.54
C GLY A 192 0.93 -16.58 8.75
N ILE A 193 0.43 -17.33 9.73
CA ILE A 193 0.81 -18.73 9.94
C ILE A 193 0.34 -19.57 8.75
N LEU A 194 -0.90 -19.39 8.29
CA LEU A 194 -1.42 -20.10 7.12
C LEU A 194 -0.62 -19.79 5.84
N GLY A 195 -0.15 -18.55 5.67
CA GLY A 195 0.76 -18.19 4.59
C GLY A 195 2.07 -18.95 4.66
N ASP A 196 2.68 -19.08 5.85
CA ASP A 196 3.91 -19.86 6.02
C ASP A 196 3.72 -21.36 5.82
N LEU A 197 2.51 -21.86 6.05
CA LEU A 197 2.12 -23.23 5.73
C LEU A 197 1.75 -23.41 4.25
N GLY A 198 1.87 -22.37 3.41
CA GLY A 198 1.56 -22.41 1.98
C GLY A 198 0.07 -22.43 1.64
N VAL A 199 -0.81 -22.36 2.64
CA VAL A 199 -2.27 -22.45 2.47
C VAL A 199 -2.82 -21.26 1.69
N LEU A 200 -2.30 -20.05 1.93
CA LEU A 200 -2.75 -18.86 1.20
C LEU A 200 -2.35 -18.89 -0.28
N GLY A 201 -1.11 -19.29 -0.57
CA GLY A 201 -0.64 -19.47 -1.95
C GLY A 201 -1.41 -20.57 -2.69
N LEU A 202 -1.71 -21.69 -2.02
CA LEU A 202 -2.56 -22.74 -2.59
C LEU A 202 -3.97 -22.25 -2.88
N TYR A 203 -4.57 -21.50 -1.95
CA TYR A 203 -5.90 -20.93 -2.14
C TYR A 203 -5.93 -19.99 -3.37
N ASP A 204 -4.97 -19.08 -3.46
CA ASP A 204 -4.82 -18.16 -4.59
C ASP A 204 -4.65 -18.91 -5.93
N HIS A 205 -3.83 -19.97 -5.94
CA HIS A 205 -3.62 -20.80 -7.11
C HIS A 205 -4.90 -21.52 -7.59
N LEU A 206 -5.71 -22.04 -6.68
CA LEU A 206 -6.91 -22.82 -7.01
C LEU A 206 -8.13 -21.96 -7.35
N PHE A 207 -8.29 -20.84 -6.64
CA PHE A 207 -9.52 -20.03 -6.71
C PHE A 207 -9.31 -18.68 -7.40
N GLY A 208 -8.09 -18.43 -7.88
CA GLY A 208 -7.72 -17.21 -8.59
C GLY A 208 -7.15 -16.13 -7.67
N PRO A 209 -6.65 -15.04 -8.28
CA PRO A 209 -5.82 -14.07 -7.58
C PRO A 209 -6.63 -13.32 -6.52
N VAL A 210 -6.28 -13.54 -5.26
CA VAL A 210 -6.77 -12.78 -4.10
C VAL A 210 -6.27 -11.34 -4.19
N LEU A 211 -5.03 -11.15 -4.65
CA LEU A 211 -4.43 -9.85 -4.90
C LEU A 211 -4.25 -9.65 -6.39
N SER A 212 -4.80 -8.55 -6.92
CA SER A 212 -4.62 -8.16 -8.31
C SER A 212 -4.67 -6.64 -8.48
N GLY A 213 -4.08 -6.14 -9.56
CA GLY A 213 -4.17 -4.76 -10.02
C GLY A 213 -4.98 -4.68 -11.31
N LYS A 214 -6.31 -4.59 -11.19
CA LYS A 214 -7.21 -4.50 -12.35
C LYS A 214 -6.78 -3.35 -13.28
N GLY A 215 -6.43 -3.68 -14.52
CA GLY A 215 -5.95 -2.71 -15.53
C GLY A 215 -4.43 -2.71 -15.76
N LEU A 216 -3.66 -3.40 -14.91
CA LEU A 216 -2.23 -3.63 -15.15
C LEU A 216 -1.99 -4.68 -16.24
N PRO A 217 -0.84 -4.65 -16.93
CA PRO A 217 -0.46 -5.70 -17.87
C PRO A 217 -0.46 -7.07 -17.20
N HIS A 218 -0.82 -8.10 -17.95
CA HIS A 218 -0.91 -9.48 -17.43
C HIS A 218 0.39 -9.93 -16.74
N LYS A 219 1.55 -9.65 -17.36
CA LYS A 219 2.88 -9.99 -16.80
C LYS A 219 3.18 -9.31 -15.46
N ILE A 220 2.63 -8.12 -15.22
CA ILE A 220 2.78 -7.40 -13.94
C ILE A 220 1.78 -7.97 -12.93
N ASN A 221 0.55 -8.21 -13.36
CA ASN A 221 -0.48 -8.78 -12.50
C ASN A 221 -0.13 -10.17 -11.96
N GLN A 222 0.58 -11.00 -12.73
CA GLN A 222 1.04 -12.33 -12.28
C GLN A 222 2.06 -12.28 -11.13
N ARG A 223 2.71 -11.15 -10.89
CA ARG A 223 3.72 -10.97 -9.84
C ARG A 223 3.12 -10.58 -8.49
N ILE A 224 1.96 -9.93 -8.49
CA ILE A 224 1.32 -9.44 -7.27
C ILE A 224 0.98 -10.59 -6.28
N PRO A 225 0.44 -11.74 -6.73
CA PRO A 225 0.19 -12.89 -5.85
C PRO A 225 1.42 -13.50 -5.19
N ASP A 226 2.65 -13.22 -5.66
CA ASP A 226 3.88 -13.69 -5.00
C ASP A 226 3.94 -13.30 -3.52
N CYS A 227 3.27 -12.20 -3.16
CA CYS A 227 3.16 -11.73 -1.78
C CYS A 227 2.41 -12.69 -0.84
N LEU A 228 1.66 -13.65 -1.38
CA LEU A 228 0.89 -14.66 -0.63
C LEU A 228 1.57 -16.02 -0.53
N LEU A 229 2.73 -16.20 -1.17
CA LEU A 229 3.50 -17.45 -1.11
C LEU A 229 4.05 -17.75 0.30
N ASN A 230 4.08 -16.75 1.17
CA ASN A 230 4.42 -16.90 2.58
C ASN A 230 3.65 -15.88 3.44
N GLY A 231 3.76 -15.99 4.76
CA GLY A 231 3.06 -15.12 5.70
C GLY A 231 3.68 -13.75 5.91
N LYS A 232 4.71 -13.36 5.15
CA LYS A 232 5.46 -12.11 5.34
C LYS A 232 4.56 -10.90 5.21
N LEU A 233 3.86 -10.77 4.08
CA LEU A 233 2.97 -9.64 3.80
C LEU A 233 1.94 -9.46 4.91
N VAL A 234 1.25 -10.54 5.24
CA VAL A 234 0.12 -10.52 6.18
C VAL A 234 0.56 -10.12 7.59
N ARG A 235 1.72 -10.61 8.05
CA ARG A 235 2.29 -10.20 9.34
C ARG A 235 2.73 -8.74 9.34
N THR A 236 3.34 -8.28 8.25
CA THR A 236 3.72 -6.88 8.09
C THR A 236 2.50 -5.98 8.12
N TYR A 237 1.44 -6.34 7.38
CA TYR A 237 0.18 -5.62 7.40
C TYR A 237 -0.44 -5.55 8.81
N ALA A 238 -0.39 -6.63 9.58
CA ALA A 238 -0.80 -6.61 10.99
C ALA A 238 0.05 -5.67 11.85
N LYS A 239 1.36 -5.54 11.58
CA LYS A 239 2.24 -4.57 12.25
C LYS A 239 1.89 -3.13 11.83
N GLU A 240 1.68 -2.86 10.54
CA GLU A 240 1.26 -1.54 10.05
C GLU A 240 -0.08 -1.12 10.67
N ILE A 241 -1.09 -2.01 10.69
CA ILE A 241 -2.39 -1.72 11.31
C ILE A 241 -2.23 -1.36 12.78
N LYS A 242 -1.35 -2.02 13.55
CA LYS A 242 -1.13 -1.68 14.97
C LYS A 242 -0.74 -0.21 15.17
N HIS A 243 -0.01 0.36 14.21
CA HIS A 243 0.43 1.76 14.21
C HIS A 243 -0.51 2.71 13.47
N TYR A 244 -1.59 2.23 12.84
CA TYR A 244 -2.51 3.04 12.03
C TYR A 244 -2.91 4.36 12.69
N HIS A 245 -3.44 4.30 13.92
CA HIS A 245 -3.90 5.51 14.63
C HIS A 245 -2.77 6.47 14.98
N THR A 246 -1.61 5.94 15.40
CA THR A 246 -0.43 6.78 15.71
C THR A 246 0.15 7.40 14.45
N THR A 247 0.11 6.68 13.32
CA THR A 247 0.51 7.18 12.00
C THR A 247 -0.37 8.33 11.56
N LEU A 248 -1.69 8.19 11.66
CA LEU A 248 -2.61 9.26 11.27
C LEU A 248 -2.47 10.49 12.15
N LYS A 249 -2.35 10.30 13.47
CA LYS A 249 -2.11 11.40 14.41
C LYS A 249 -0.82 12.16 14.06
N ARG A 250 0.31 11.45 13.92
CA ARG A 250 1.63 12.03 13.58
C ARG A 250 1.59 12.76 12.24
N ALA A 251 0.97 12.16 11.22
CA ALA A 251 0.83 12.79 9.91
C ALA A 251 0.00 14.09 9.95
N GLY A 252 -0.99 14.18 10.84
CA GLY A 252 -1.83 15.37 11.03
C GLY A 252 -1.18 16.54 11.76
N GLU A 253 0.05 16.39 12.28
CA GLU A 253 0.75 17.45 13.01
C GLU A 253 1.31 18.56 12.12
N ALA A 254 1.47 18.35 10.80
CA ALA A 254 1.89 19.41 9.87
C ALA A 254 0.83 19.66 8.80
N ASN A 255 0.41 20.91 8.65
CA ASN A 255 -0.77 21.26 7.85
C ASN A 255 -0.52 22.34 6.79
N GLN A 256 0.71 22.86 6.66
CA GLN A 256 1.02 24.00 5.77
C GLN A 256 2.35 23.75 5.05
N PHE A 257 2.34 23.86 3.73
CA PHE A 257 3.47 23.61 2.82
C PHE A 257 3.80 24.83 1.94
N GLY A 258 3.29 26.02 2.30
CA GLY A 258 3.53 27.25 1.55
C GLY A 258 3.15 27.11 0.08
N ALA A 259 4.09 27.44 -0.81
CA ALA A 259 3.90 27.36 -2.25
C ALA A 259 4.30 26.01 -2.89
N MET A 260 4.72 25.00 -2.10
CA MET A 260 5.13 23.71 -2.64
C MET A 260 4.02 23.08 -3.49
N PRO A 261 4.26 22.70 -4.76
CA PRO A 261 3.22 22.14 -5.61
C PRO A 261 2.64 20.85 -5.03
N ILE A 262 1.31 20.84 -4.84
CA ILE A 262 0.55 19.67 -4.36
C ILE A 262 -0.49 19.25 -5.41
N ARG A 263 -0.55 17.95 -5.70
CA ARG A 263 -1.64 17.35 -6.49
C ARG A 263 -2.33 16.26 -5.71
N VAL A 264 -3.67 16.28 -5.69
CA VAL A 264 -4.49 15.29 -4.99
C VAL A 264 -5.41 14.62 -5.98
N PHE A 265 -5.28 13.31 -6.15
CA PHE A 265 -6.13 12.51 -7.02
C PHE A 265 -7.12 11.73 -6.17
N THR A 266 -8.40 12.00 -6.35
CA THR A 266 -9.48 11.38 -5.57
C THR A 266 -10.25 10.40 -6.43
N ALA A 267 -10.37 9.15 -5.98
CA ALA A 267 -11.19 8.15 -6.63
C ALA A 267 -12.68 8.46 -6.42
N ILE A 268 -13.51 8.33 -7.45
CA ILE A 268 -14.95 8.57 -7.36
C ILE A 268 -15.83 7.34 -7.63
N GLU A 269 -15.27 6.24 -8.15
CA GLU A 269 -15.99 4.97 -8.24
C GLU A 269 -15.96 4.25 -6.89
N MET A 270 -17.12 3.79 -6.42
CA MET A 270 -17.24 2.91 -5.25
C MET A 270 -18.34 1.88 -5.44
N ASP A 271 -18.23 0.77 -4.71
CA ASP A 271 -19.29 -0.23 -4.64
C ASP A 271 -20.46 0.27 -3.78
N LYS A 272 -21.42 0.93 -4.42
CA LYS A 272 -22.58 1.53 -3.73
C LYS A 272 -23.46 0.47 -3.07
N GLU A 273 -23.53 -0.74 -3.61
CA GLU A 273 -24.36 -1.83 -3.08
C GLU A 273 -23.76 -2.38 -1.79
N ALA A 274 -22.46 -2.66 -1.77
CA ALA A 274 -21.76 -3.10 -0.56
C ALA A 274 -21.85 -2.07 0.58
N HIS A 275 -21.77 -0.77 0.27
CA HIS A 275 -21.94 0.29 1.26
C HIS A 275 -23.35 0.29 1.86
N ARG A 276 -24.38 0.23 1.00
CA ARG A 276 -25.78 0.17 1.47
C ARG A 276 -26.03 -1.08 2.31
N ALA A 277 -25.49 -2.23 1.90
CA ALA A 277 -25.59 -3.48 2.67
C ALA A 277 -24.90 -3.39 4.05
N ALA A 278 -23.87 -2.56 4.18
CA ALA A 278 -23.21 -2.27 5.45
C ALA A 278 -23.90 -1.16 6.28
N GLY A 279 -25.04 -0.63 5.82
CA GLY A 279 -25.74 0.49 6.46
C GLY A 279 -25.05 1.84 6.32
N ILE A 280 -24.20 1.99 5.30
CA ILE A 280 -23.45 3.21 5.00
C ILE A 280 -24.07 3.90 3.78
N ASP A 281 -24.37 5.20 3.90
CA ASP A 281 -24.79 6.01 2.77
C ASP A 281 -23.60 6.26 1.81
N PRO A 282 -23.63 5.71 0.58
CA PRO A 282 -22.51 5.83 -0.35
C PRO A 282 -22.27 7.25 -0.84
N GLU A 283 -23.31 8.06 -1.03
CA GLU A 283 -23.15 9.44 -1.53
C GLU A 283 -22.56 10.33 -0.43
N LYS A 284 -23.08 10.21 0.79
CA LYS A 284 -22.50 10.89 1.96
C LYS A 284 -21.05 10.48 2.17
N ARG A 285 -20.75 9.18 2.00
CA ARG A 285 -19.38 8.65 2.10
C ARG A 285 -18.45 9.25 1.05
N LEU A 286 -18.89 9.30 -0.21
CA LEU A 286 -18.12 9.88 -1.30
C LEU A 286 -17.85 11.36 -1.05
N ASN A 287 -18.88 12.14 -0.70
CA ASN A 287 -18.76 13.58 -0.43
C ASN A 287 -17.80 13.86 0.73
N THR A 288 -17.89 13.06 1.81
CA THR A 288 -16.94 13.17 2.94
C THR A 288 -15.52 12.89 2.49
N THR A 289 -15.32 11.87 1.65
CA THR A 289 -13.99 11.51 1.12
C THR A 289 -13.44 12.63 0.24
N ILE A 290 -14.25 13.17 -0.68
CA ILE A 290 -13.86 14.29 -1.56
C ILE A 290 -13.44 15.51 -0.73
N GLN A 291 -14.21 15.87 0.30
CA GLN A 291 -13.89 16.98 1.19
C GLN A 291 -12.55 16.75 1.93
N MET A 292 -12.36 15.56 2.50
CA MET A 292 -11.11 15.20 3.20
C MET A 292 -9.90 15.22 2.25
N GLN A 293 -10.07 14.82 0.98
CA GLN A 293 -9.01 14.96 -0.03
C GLN A 293 -8.77 16.43 -0.41
N GLN A 294 -9.80 17.26 -0.45
CA GLN A 294 -9.65 18.69 -0.75
C GLN A 294 -8.82 19.41 0.32
N GLU A 295 -8.93 18.99 1.58
CA GLU A 295 -8.10 19.50 2.69
C GLU A 295 -6.59 19.29 2.42
N TYR A 296 -6.21 18.19 1.74
CA TYR A 296 -4.82 18.00 1.29
C TYR A 296 -4.38 19.04 0.27
N ALA A 297 -5.25 19.40 -0.69
CA ALA A 297 -4.93 20.43 -1.67
C ALA A 297 -4.77 21.80 -0.97
N HIS A 298 -5.59 22.10 0.02
CA HIS A 298 -5.51 23.38 0.75
C HIS A 298 -4.28 23.52 1.68
N MET A 299 -3.46 22.48 1.85
CA MET A 299 -2.20 22.61 2.60
C MET A 299 -1.16 23.47 1.86
N SER A 300 -1.37 23.77 0.58
CA SER A 300 -0.51 24.65 -0.21
C SER A 300 -1.32 25.65 -1.03
N THR A 301 -0.74 26.83 -1.27
CA THR A 301 -1.27 27.80 -2.24
C THR A 301 -1.17 27.32 -3.69
N ASN A 302 -0.34 26.31 -3.98
CA ASN A 302 -0.23 25.62 -5.28
C ASN A 302 -0.78 24.18 -5.20
N GLY A 303 -1.85 24.00 -4.43
CA GLY A 303 -2.56 22.74 -4.33
C GLY A 303 -3.73 22.63 -5.30
N LYS A 304 -3.90 21.45 -5.90
CA LYS A 304 -5.03 21.16 -6.80
C LYS A 304 -5.54 19.74 -6.56
N GLN A 305 -6.87 19.60 -6.47
CA GLN A 305 -7.56 18.31 -6.45
C GLN A 305 -8.07 17.96 -7.86
N ILE A 306 -7.91 16.71 -8.25
CA ILE A 306 -8.40 16.12 -9.50
C ILE A 306 -9.22 14.88 -9.14
N LEU A 307 -10.47 14.83 -9.62
CA LEU A 307 -11.32 13.66 -9.48
C LEU A 307 -11.05 12.67 -10.60
N ILE A 308 -10.87 11.39 -10.27
CA ILE A 308 -10.53 10.34 -11.22
C ILE A 308 -11.64 9.29 -11.25
N ASP A 309 -12.15 9.03 -12.45
CA ASP A 309 -13.10 7.96 -12.75
C ASP A 309 -12.45 6.57 -12.58
N GLY A 310 -12.39 6.15 -11.33
CA GLY A 310 -11.72 4.97 -10.82
C GLY A 310 -12.03 4.80 -9.34
N ASN A 311 -11.77 3.60 -8.83
CA ASN A 311 -11.81 3.29 -7.42
C ASN A 311 -10.40 3.41 -6.81
N HIS A 312 -10.28 3.09 -5.52
CA HIS A 312 -9.05 3.16 -4.74
C HIS A 312 -7.80 2.55 -5.39
N ASN A 313 -7.95 1.54 -6.27
CA ASN A 313 -6.82 0.98 -7.02
C ASN A 313 -6.85 1.38 -8.50
N THR A 314 -8.02 1.43 -9.13
CA THR A 314 -8.15 1.71 -10.56
C THR A 314 -7.88 3.16 -10.93
N LEU A 315 -7.72 4.07 -9.95
CA LEU A 315 -7.25 5.43 -10.22
C LEU A 315 -5.85 5.48 -10.88
N PHE A 316 -4.96 4.51 -10.61
CA PHE A 316 -3.64 4.46 -11.24
C PHE A 316 -3.31 3.11 -11.89
N THR A 317 -4.04 2.03 -11.59
CA THR A 317 -3.83 0.73 -12.25
C THR A 317 -4.49 0.65 -13.63
N LYS A 318 -5.46 1.51 -13.97
CA LYS A 318 -5.92 1.69 -15.36
C LYS A 318 -4.98 2.66 -16.09
N LYS A 319 -4.42 2.25 -17.23
CA LYS A 319 -3.48 3.06 -18.03
C LYS A 319 -4.01 4.47 -18.36
N LYS A 320 -5.30 4.60 -18.72
CA LYS A 320 -5.95 5.88 -19.02
C LYS A 320 -5.89 6.86 -17.83
N ASN A 321 -6.19 6.37 -16.63
CA ASN A 321 -6.19 7.21 -15.44
C ASN A 321 -4.76 7.55 -15.00
N ALA A 322 -3.84 6.58 -15.09
CA ALA A 322 -2.42 6.82 -14.86
C ALA A 322 -1.85 7.93 -15.76
N ALA A 323 -2.28 8.01 -17.03
CA ALA A 323 -1.83 9.05 -17.95
C ALA A 323 -2.22 10.47 -17.47
N ILE A 324 -3.43 10.64 -16.92
CA ILE A 324 -3.88 11.92 -16.32
C ILE A 324 -2.98 12.27 -15.13
N ILE A 325 -2.70 11.29 -14.26
CA ILE A 325 -1.82 11.48 -13.10
C ILE A 325 -0.41 11.87 -13.55
N CYS A 326 0.15 11.19 -14.55
CA CYS A 326 1.50 11.48 -15.08
C CYS A 326 1.59 12.90 -15.62
N GLN A 327 0.57 13.38 -16.34
CA GLN A 327 0.55 14.74 -16.87
C GLN A 327 0.63 15.80 -15.76
N GLU A 328 -0.14 15.63 -14.69
CA GLU A 328 -0.13 16.54 -13.55
C GLU A 328 1.14 16.41 -12.69
N ILE A 329 1.75 15.23 -12.60
CA ILE A 329 3.08 15.07 -11.98
C ILE A 329 4.14 15.86 -12.74
N ILE A 330 4.09 15.89 -14.08
CA ILE A 330 4.99 16.71 -14.89
C ILE A 330 4.79 18.21 -14.57
N GLN A 331 3.56 18.65 -14.32
CA GLN A 331 3.29 20.03 -13.88
C GLN A 331 3.85 20.33 -12.48
N VAL A 332 3.83 19.34 -11.56
CA VAL A 332 4.49 19.47 -10.24
C VAL A 332 6.00 19.61 -10.42
N LEU A 333 6.59 18.82 -11.31
CA LEU A 333 8.02 18.90 -11.63
C LEU A 333 8.40 20.28 -12.17
N GLU A 334 7.68 20.79 -13.17
CA GLU A 334 7.91 22.12 -13.74
C GLU A 334 7.74 23.22 -12.69
N ALA A 335 6.72 23.12 -11.83
CA ALA A 335 6.48 24.10 -10.76
C ALA A 335 7.53 24.06 -9.64
N SER A 336 8.16 22.91 -9.39
CA SER A 336 9.16 22.72 -8.33
C SER A 336 10.54 23.31 -8.66
N GLN A 337 10.73 23.74 -9.91
CA GLN A 337 11.99 24.31 -10.42
C GLN A 337 11.98 25.85 -10.45
N ASN A 338 10.83 26.49 -10.16
CA ASN A 338 10.65 27.95 -10.15
C ASN A 338 10.68 28.50 -8.73
#